data_AF-A0A1X7PT85-F1
#
_entry.id   AF-A0A1X7PT85-F1
#
_cell.length_a   1.000
_cell.length_b   1.000
_cell.length_c   1.000
_cell.angle_alpha   90.00
_cell.angle_beta   90.00
_cell.angle_gamma   90.00
#
_symmetry.space_group_name_H-M   'P 1'
#
loop_
_entity.id
_entity.type
_entity.pdbx_description
1 polymer ?
#
loop_
_entity_poly.entity_id
_entity_poly.type
_entity_poly.pdbx_seq_one_letter_code
_entity_poly.pdbx_strand_id
1 'polypeptide(L)' 'MERFPALRLILKLGRIGAAILGVALTGLFLWSAWSGLGWWALPIAPFVLATSYFLLKSYVEIVQIITEMVH' A
#
# COMPACT_ATOMS: atom_id res chain seq x y z
N MET A 1 6.62 6.27 23.59
CA MET A 1 6.13 5.26 22.60
C MET A 1 6.69 3.85 22.89
N GLU A 2 6.80 3.43 24.16
CA GLU A 2 7.43 2.15 24.55
C GLU A 2 6.42 1.08 25.00
N ARG A 3 5.12 1.41 25.07
CA ARG A 3 4.15 0.61 25.84
C ARG A 3 3.44 -0.50 25.06
N PHE A 4 3.56 -0.57 23.73
CA PHE A 4 2.82 -1.55 22.92
C PHE A 4 3.64 -2.15 21.75
N PRO A 5 4.46 -3.19 21.99
CA PRO A 5 5.17 -3.90 20.93
C PRO A 5 4.24 -4.54 19.87
N ALA A 6 3.00 -4.88 20.26
CA ALA A 6 1.97 -5.38 19.36
C ALA A 6 1.60 -4.34 18.28
N LEU A 7 1.52 -3.05 18.64
CA LEU A 7 1.20 -1.96 17.71
C LEU A 7 2.32 -1.76 16.68
N ARG A 8 3.58 -1.91 17.10
CA ARG A 8 4.75 -1.85 16.22
C ARG A 8 4.78 -3.02 15.21
N LEU A 9 4.34 -4.20 15.62
CA LEU A 9 4.19 -5.38 14.76
C LEU A 9 3.07 -5.22 13.74
N ILE A 10 1.90 -4.74 14.17
CA ILE A 10 0.77 -4.44 13.28
C ILE A 10 1.17 -3.38 12.24
N LEU A 11 1.94 -2.36 12.62
CA LEU A 11 2.45 -1.35 11.68
C LEU A 11 3.45 -1.90 10.68
N LYS A 12 4.36 -2.77 11.13
CA LYS A 12 5.36 -3.37 10.25
C LYS A 12 4.69 -4.34 9.27
N LEU A 13 3.74 -5.14 9.74
CA LEU A 13 2.94 -6.05 8.92
C LEU A 13 2.01 -5.29 7.97
N GLY A 14 1.37 -4.21 8.44
CA GLY A 14 0.52 -3.35 7.62
C GLY A 14 1.29 -2.65 6.50
N ARG A 15 2.51 -2.16 6.76
CA ARG A 15 3.40 -1.62 5.71
C ARG A 15 3.84 -2.67 4.70
N ILE A 16 4.20 -3.87 5.16
CA ILE A 16 4.58 -4.97 4.27
C ILE A 16 3.37 -5.39 3.42
N GLY A 17 2.19 -5.51 4.03
CA GLY A 17 0.93 -5.78 3.33
C GLY A 17 0.59 -4.71 2.30
N ALA A 18 0.75 -3.43 2.64
CA ALA A 18 0.56 -2.31 1.72
C ALA A 18 1.53 -2.36 0.53
N ALA A 19 2.79 -2.74 0.75
CA ALA A 19 3.76 -2.91 -0.32
C ALA A 19 3.39 -4.10 -1.24
N ILE A 20 3.04 -5.25 -0.68
CA ILE A 20 2.63 -6.44 -1.44
C ILE A 20 1.39 -6.14 -2.28
N LEU A 21 0.37 -5.53 -1.67
CA LEU A 21 -0.87 -5.15 -2.35
C LEU A 21 -0.62 -4.06 -3.41
N GLY A 22 0.25 -3.08 -3.15
CA GLY A 22 0.61 -2.07 -4.14
C GLY A 22 1.28 -2.68 -5.38
N VAL A 23 2.19 -3.64 -5.18
CA VAL A 23 2.82 -4.38 -6.29
C VAL A 23 1.78 -5.22 -7.04
N ALA A 24 0.90 -5.93 -6.34
CA ALA A 24 -0.16 -6.74 -6.95
C ALA A 24 -1.12 -5.88 -7.80
N LEU A 25 -1.55 -4.73 -7.27
CA LEU A 25 -2.41 -3.77 -7.99
C LEU A 25 -1.71 -3.19 -9.22
N THR A 26 -0.42 -2.88 -9.10
CA THR A 26 0.38 -2.40 -10.24
C THR A 26 0.54 -3.48 -11.31
N GLY A 27 0.71 -4.75 -10.91
CA GLY A 27 0.73 -5.88 -11.83
C GLY A 27 -0.61 -6.08 -12.54
N LEU A 28 -1.73 -5.98 -11.82
CA LEU A 28 -3.08 -6.01 -12.41
C LEU A 28 -3.33 -4.85 -13.37
N PHE A 29 -2.87 -3.65 -13.03
CA PHE A 29 -2.91 -2.49 -13.92
C PHE A 29 -2.12 -2.76 -15.20
N LEU A 30 -0.88 -3.22 -15.09
CA LEU A 30 -0.06 -3.54 -16.26
C LEU A 30 -0.71 -4.61 -17.13
N TRP A 31 -1.23 -5.69 -16.52
CA TRP A 31 -1.88 -6.77 -17.27
C TRP A 31 -3.12 -6.28 -18.04
N SER A 32 -3.98 -5.49 -17.40
CA SER A 32 -5.21 -4.96 -18.02
C SER A 32 -4.93 -3.85 -19.04
N ALA A 33 -3.94 -3.00 -18.78
CA ALA A 33 -3.57 -1.89 -19.65
C ALA A 33 -2.67 -2.31 -20.83
N TRP A 34 -2.05 -3.49 -20.77
CA TRP A 34 -1.07 -3.93 -21.78
C TRP A 34 -1.64 -3.98 -23.19
N SER A 35 -2.89 -4.43 -23.35
CA SER A 35 -3.54 -4.55 -24.66
C SER A 35 -3.85 -3.21 -25.32
N GLY A 36 -3.99 -2.13 -24.53
CA GLY A 36 -4.28 -0.78 -25.04
C GLY A 36 -3.06 0.12 -25.13
N LEU A 37 -2.24 0.14 -24.09
CA LEU A 37 -1.10 1.05 -23.94
C LEU A 37 0.24 0.40 -24.29
N GLY A 38 0.36 -0.93 -24.19
CA GLY A 38 1.61 -1.66 -24.39
C GLY A 38 2.76 -1.06 -23.58
N TRP A 39 3.84 -0.71 -24.26
CA TRP A 39 5.04 -0.13 -23.65
C TRP A 39 4.80 1.21 -22.94
N TRP A 40 3.76 1.97 -23.31
CA TRP A 40 3.40 3.20 -22.62
C TRP A 40 2.84 2.98 -21.21
N ALA A 41 2.45 1.75 -20.86
CA ALA A 41 2.03 1.42 -19.50
C ALA A 41 3.22 1.41 -18.50
N LEU A 42 4.45 1.17 -18.97
CA LEU A 42 5.65 1.10 -18.13
C LEU A 42 6.01 2.41 -17.42
N PRO A 43 6.05 3.58 -18.08
CA PRO A 43 6.30 4.85 -17.39
C PRO A 43 5.19 5.24 -16.41
N ILE A 44 3.97 4.70 -16.59
CA ILE A 44 2.81 4.95 -15.71
C ILE A 44 2.84 4.02 -14.49
N ALA A 45 3.42 2.82 -14.61
CA ALA A 45 3.53 1.84 -13.53
C ALA A 45 4.12 2.38 -12.21
N PRO A 46 5.24 3.14 -12.18
CA PRO A 46 5.77 3.68 -10.93
C PRO A 46 4.81 4.68 -10.26
N PHE A 47 4.01 5.43 -11.03
CA PHE A 47 2.99 6.30 -10.46
C PHE A 47 1.86 5.50 -9.83
N VAL A 48 1.35 4.47 -10.53
CA VAL A 48 0.30 3.59 -10.00
C VAL A 48 0.78 2.87 -8.73
N LEU A 49 2.04 2.43 -8.70
CA LEU A 49 2.65 1.83 -7.53
C LEU A 49 2.75 2.82 -6.37
N ALA A 50 3.23 4.04 -6.62
CA ALA A 50 3.36 5.07 -5.60
C ALA A 50 1.99 5.46 -5.02
N THR A 51 0.98 5.65 -5.87
CA THR A 51 -0.38 6.02 -5.45
C THR A 51 -1.05 4.89 -4.67
N SER A 52 -0.99 3.65 -5.17
CA SER A 52 -1.58 2.50 -4.47
C SER A 52 -0.91 2.26 -3.12
N TYR A 53 0.42 2.30 -3.05
CA TYR A 53 1.16 2.19 -1.80
C TYR A 53 0.81 3.32 -0.82
N PHE A 54 0.73 4.57 -1.30
CA PHE A 54 0.35 5.72 -0.47
C PHE A 54 -1.03 5.52 0.17
N LEU A 55 -2.04 5.16 -0.63
CA LEU A 55 -3.40 4.93 -0.13
C LEU A 55 -3.46 3.81 0.90
N LEU A 56 -2.80 2.69 0.62
CA LEU A 56 -2.77 1.54 1.54
C LEU A 56 -2.02 1.87 2.83
N LYS A 57 -0.92 2.62 2.75
CA LYS A 57 -0.18 3.10 3.92
C LYS A 57 -1.02 4.06 4.76
N SER A 58 -1.70 5.01 4.13
CA SER A 58 -2.58 5.96 4.82
C SER A 58 -3.74 5.24 5.52
N TYR A 59 -4.32 4.21 4.92
CA TYR A 59 -5.34 3.39 5.57
C TYR A 59 -4.82 2.71 6.84
N VAL A 60 -3.62 2.11 6.78
CA VAL A 60 -2.97 1.49 7.95
C VAL A 60 -2.73 2.52 9.07
N GLU A 61 -2.29 3.72 8.72
CA GLU A 61 -2.08 4.82 9.69
C GLU A 61 -3.39 5.28 10.33
N ILE A 62 -4.48 5.39 9.56
CA ILE A 62 -5.79 5.74 10.10
C ILE A 62 -6.28 4.68 11.09
N VAL A 63 -6.18 3.39 10.75
CA VAL A 63 -6.55 2.28 11.64
C VAL A 63 -5.73 2.31 12.92
N GLN A 64 -4.44 2.68 12.85
CA GLN A 64 -3.59 2.86 14.00
C GLN A 64 -4.10 3.99 14.91
N ILE A 65 -4.34 5.18 14.34
CA ILE A 65 -4.83 6.34 15.11
C ILE A 65 -6.14 6.01 15.81
N ILE A 66 -7.06 5.33 15.13
CA ILE A 66 -8.34 4.91 15.73
C ILE A 66 -8.11 3.93 16.88
N THR A 67 -7.24 2.93 16.71
CA THR A 67 -6.98 1.94 17.76
C THR A 67 -6.26 2.53 18.97
N GLU A 68 -5.37 3.51 18.77
CA GLU A 68 -4.73 4.27 19.85
C GLU A 68 -5.70 5.20 20.60
N MET A 69 -6.72 5.76 19.94
CA MET A 69 -7.70 6.64 20.61
C MET A 69 -8.74 5.86 21.44
N VAL A 70 -8.94 4.58 21.16
CA VAL A 70 -9.92 3.71 21.84
C VAL A 70 -9.36 3.07 23.12
N HIS A 71 -8.03 3.04 23.30
CA HIS A 71 -7.36 2.46 24.46
C HIS A 71 -6.67 3.52 25.33
#